data_AF-A0A1H4KJD0-F1
#
_entry.id   AF-A0A1H4KJD0-F1
#
_cell.length_a   1.000
_cell.length_b   1.000
_cell.length_c   1.000
_cell.angle_alpha   90.00
_cell.angle_beta   90.00
_cell.angle_gamma   90.00
#
_symmetry.space_group_name_H-M   'P 1'
#
loop_
_entity.id
_entity.type
_entity.pdbx_description
1 polymer ?
#
loop_
_entity_poly.entity_id
_entity_poly.type
_entity_poly.pdbx_seq_one_letter_code
_entity_poly.pdbx_strand_id
1 'polypeptide(L)'
;MDDLVEDRSKDREKLALWQGFDPTGHGGGMSLRKNPAQRSALRHIKQWTRERFQLGEDETIVVAELACAQPGCPPLETVIAFWTNDGADRHHIKIFKPALDVTEDDLPPRWMKKALIIHDSFGCDCC
;
A
#
# COMPACT_ATOMS: atom_id res chain seq x y z
N MET A 1 27.05 -12.48 -4.96
CA MET A 1 25.62 -12.83 -5.10
C MET A 1 24.91 -12.39 -3.83
N ASP A 2 25.10 -11.12 -3.45
CA ASP A 2 24.87 -10.65 -2.07
C ASP A 2 23.92 -9.44 -2.03
N ASP A 3 23.51 -8.90 -3.18
CA ASP A 3 22.62 -7.73 -3.25
C ASP A 3 21.11 -8.06 -3.13
N LEU A 4 20.72 -9.33 -3.24
CA LEU A 4 19.30 -9.76 -3.21
C LEU A 4 18.77 -10.10 -1.81
N VAL A 5 19.64 -10.21 -0.81
CA VAL A 5 19.23 -10.53 0.58
C VAL A 5 18.89 -9.26 1.35
N GLU A 6 19.58 -8.17 1.07
CA GLU A 6 19.40 -6.87 1.75
C GLU A 6 18.04 -6.23 1.39
N ASP A 7 17.66 -6.28 0.10
CA ASP A 7 16.39 -5.77 -0.44
C ASP A 7 15.16 -6.41 0.22
N ARG A 8 15.19 -7.74 0.38
CA ARG A 8 14.13 -8.50 1.06
C ARG A 8 14.01 -8.19 2.55
N SER A 9 15.11 -7.84 3.22
CA SER A 9 15.09 -7.46 4.64
C SER A 9 14.44 -6.08 4.81
N LYS A 10 14.84 -5.12 3.97
CA LYS A 10 14.30 -3.75 3.97
C LYS A 10 12.81 -3.73 3.61
N ASP A 11 12.39 -4.57 2.66
CA ASP A 11 10.98 -4.78 2.34
C ASP A 11 10.18 -5.38 3.50
N ARG A 12 10.75 -6.34 4.25
CA ARG A 12 10.08 -6.96 5.40
C ARG A 12 9.89 -5.99 6.55
N GLU A 13 10.87 -5.13 6.81
CA GLU A 13 10.79 -4.08 7.82
C GLU A 13 9.73 -3.03 7.43
N LYS A 14 9.71 -2.61 6.16
CA LYS A 14 8.68 -1.69 5.62
C LYS A 14 7.28 -2.30 5.65
N LEU A 15 7.15 -3.60 5.38
CA LEU A 15 5.88 -4.35 5.54
C LEU A 15 5.41 -4.37 7.00
N ALA A 16 6.32 -4.54 7.96
CA ALA A 16 5.98 -4.48 9.39
C ALA A 16 5.59 -3.06 9.85
N LEU A 17 6.18 -2.02 9.25
CA LEU A 17 5.82 -0.62 9.50
C LEU A 17 4.49 -0.22 8.87
N TRP A 18 3.95 -1.02 7.94
CA TRP A 18 2.60 -0.79 7.42
C TRP A 18 1.58 -1.06 8.54
N GLN A 19 1.18 0.00 9.26
CA GLN A 19 0.19 -0.07 10.35
C GLN A 19 -1.04 -0.87 9.89
N GLY A 20 -1.18 -2.11 10.40
CA GLY A 20 -2.20 -3.08 10.03
C GLY A 20 -1.71 -4.41 9.44
N PHE A 21 -0.42 -4.58 9.12
CA PHE A 21 0.14 -5.87 8.72
C PHE A 21 0.51 -6.66 9.98
N ASP A 22 -0.38 -7.51 10.47
CA ASP A 22 -0.04 -8.53 11.47
C ASP A 22 0.57 -9.75 10.76
N PRO A 23 1.90 -9.98 10.84
CA PRO A 23 2.54 -11.15 10.23
C PRO A 23 2.13 -12.47 10.90
N THR A 24 1.48 -12.42 12.07
CA THR A 24 1.04 -13.58 12.86
C THR A 24 -0.45 -13.90 12.71
N GLY A 25 -1.23 -13.07 12.02
CA GLY A 25 -2.60 -13.39 11.62
C GLY A 25 -3.60 -13.60 12.77
N HIS A 26 -3.52 -12.82 13.85
CA HIS A 26 -4.50 -12.84 14.95
C HIS A 26 -5.58 -11.75 14.75
N GLY A 27 -6.19 -11.74 13.57
CA GLY A 27 -7.34 -10.90 13.23
C GLY A 27 -8.22 -11.66 12.24
N GLY A 28 -9.31 -12.23 12.72
CA GLY A 28 -10.18 -13.14 11.96
C GLY A 28 -10.77 -12.49 10.71
N GLY A 29 -10.23 -12.87 9.56
CA GLY A 29 -10.78 -12.66 8.23
C GLY A 29 -10.18 -13.71 7.31
N MET A 30 -10.97 -14.70 6.95
CA MET A 30 -10.59 -15.86 6.14
C MET A 30 -9.65 -15.47 5.00
N SER A 31 -8.49 -16.14 4.90
CA SER A 31 -7.60 -16.06 3.74
C SER A 31 -8.38 -16.42 2.48
N LEU A 32 -8.98 -15.43 1.84
CA LEU A 32 -9.48 -15.53 0.49
C LEU A 32 -8.26 -15.87 -0.34
N ARG A 33 -8.19 -17.12 -0.81
CA ARG A 33 -7.25 -17.54 -1.86
C ARG A 33 -7.42 -16.53 -2.99
N LYS A 34 -6.54 -15.52 -3.06
CA LYS A 34 -6.69 -14.42 -4.01
C LYS A 34 -6.73 -15.02 -5.41
N ASN A 35 -7.91 -14.96 -6.04
CA ASN A 35 -8.15 -15.49 -7.38
C ASN A 35 -7.05 -14.94 -8.32
N PRO A 36 -6.49 -15.72 -9.27
CA PRO A 36 -5.56 -15.22 -10.29
C PRO A 36 -5.90 -13.82 -10.85
N ALA A 37 -7.18 -13.51 -11.07
CA ALA A 37 -7.63 -12.18 -11.49
C ALA A 37 -7.25 -11.09 -10.48
N GLN A 38 -7.53 -11.31 -9.20
CA GLN A 38 -7.20 -10.37 -8.12
C GLN A 38 -5.69 -10.17 -7.96
N ARG A 39 -4.90 -11.25 -8.06
CA ARG A 39 -3.42 -11.13 -8.07
C ARG A 39 -2.93 -10.29 -9.25
N SER A 40 -3.59 -10.39 -10.40
CA SER A 40 -3.23 -9.63 -11.59
C SER A 40 -3.61 -8.16 -11.45
N ALA A 41 -4.78 -7.86 -10.88
CA ALA A 41 -5.20 -6.50 -10.55
C ALA A 41 -4.21 -5.82 -9.58
N LEU A 42 -3.81 -6.48 -8.49
CA LEU A 42 -2.81 -5.93 -7.56
C LEU A 42 -1.47 -5.63 -8.24
N ARG A 43 -1.05 -6.45 -9.22
CA ARG A 43 0.16 -6.18 -10.02
C ARG A 43 -0.02 -4.97 -10.94
N HIS A 44 -1.16 -4.82 -11.60
CA HIS A 44 -1.44 -3.65 -12.44
C HIS A 44 -1.43 -2.36 -11.61
N ILE A 45 -2.08 -2.36 -10.44
CA ILE A 45 -2.09 -1.21 -9.53
C ILE A 45 -0.68 -0.85 -9.08
N LYS A 46 0.16 -1.85 -8.76
CA LYS A 46 1.57 -1.63 -8.41
C LYS A 46 2.33 -0.98 -9.58
N GLN A 47 2.08 -1.41 -10.81
CA GLN A 47 2.71 -0.86 -12.00
C GLN A 47 2.26 0.58 -12.28
N TRP A 48 0.96 0.85 -12.27
CA TRP A 48 0.43 2.21 -12.41
C TRP A 48 0.97 3.15 -11.34
N THR A 49 1.10 2.67 -10.09
CA THR A 49 1.68 3.46 -8.99
C THR A 49 3.13 3.86 -9.32
N ARG A 50 3.94 2.91 -9.78
CA ARG A 50 5.32 3.16 -10.17
C ARG A 50 5.41 4.19 -11.30
N GLU A 51 4.63 4.00 -12.35
CA GLU A 51 4.61 4.89 -13.52
C GLU A 51 4.11 6.30 -13.16
N ARG A 52 2.97 6.39 -12.46
CA ARG A 52 2.32 7.65 -12.05
C ARG A 52 3.21 8.52 -11.18
N PHE A 53 3.92 7.92 -10.22
CA PHE A 53 4.74 8.64 -9.24
C PHE A 53 6.24 8.64 -9.58
N GLN A 54 6.61 8.12 -10.76
CA GLN A 54 7.99 8.03 -11.26
C GLN A 54 8.91 7.35 -10.24
N LEU A 55 8.46 6.20 -9.72
CA LEU A 55 9.16 5.50 -8.65
C LEU A 55 10.33 4.69 -9.19
N GLY A 56 11.46 4.72 -8.49
CA GLY A 56 12.65 3.95 -8.83
C GLY A 56 12.42 2.43 -8.72
N GLU A 57 13.38 1.65 -9.23
CA GLU A 57 13.37 0.19 -9.06
C GLU A 57 13.56 -0.18 -7.57
N ASP A 58 14.42 0.55 -6.87
CA ASP A 58 14.73 0.40 -5.44
C ASP A 58 13.64 0.94 -4.50
N GLU A 59 12.65 1.66 -5.05
CA GLU A 59 11.53 2.18 -4.27
C GLU A 59 10.49 1.07 -4.06
N THR A 60 10.34 0.67 -2.79
CA THR A 60 9.38 -0.36 -2.38
C THR A 60 7.94 0.13 -2.58
N ILE A 61 7.12 -0.71 -3.22
CA ILE A 61 5.66 -0.52 -3.36
C ILE A 61 4.93 -1.76 -2.86
N VAL A 62 3.98 -1.56 -1.97
CA VAL A 62 3.07 -2.55 -1.40
C VAL A 62 1.65 -2.20 -1.80
N VAL A 63 0.92 -3.18 -2.34
CA VAL A 63 -0.50 -3.06 -2.67
C VAL A 63 -1.25 -4.19 -1.99
N ALA A 64 -2.27 -3.84 -1.21
CA ALA A 64 -3.11 -4.78 -0.48
C ALA A 64 -4.58 -4.45 -0.69
N GLU A 65 -5.43 -5.46 -0.55
CA GLU A 65 -6.88 -5.28 -0.45
C GLU A 65 -7.29 -5.74 0.94
N LEU A 66 -8.10 -4.94 1.62
CA LEU A 66 -8.50 -5.11 3.02
C LEU A 66 -9.99 -4.99 3.16
N ALA A 67 -10.55 -5.64 4.18
CA ALA A 67 -11.93 -5.38 4.56
C ALA A 67 -12.05 -3.98 5.18
N CYS A 68 -12.98 -3.16 4.69
CA CYS A 68 -13.23 -1.85 5.30
C CYS A 68 -14.04 -2.05 6.60
N ALA A 69 -13.48 -1.62 7.73
CA ALA A 69 -14.12 -1.79 9.04
C ALA A 69 -15.06 -0.63 9.42
N GLN A 70 -15.38 0.27 8.49
CA GLN A 70 -16.17 1.48 8.75
C GLN A 70 -17.64 1.30 8.37
N PRO A 71 -18.59 1.77 9.20
CA PRO A 71 -20.01 1.70 8.88
C PRO A 71 -20.34 2.52 7.62
N GLY A 72 -20.97 1.88 6.63
CA GLY A 72 -21.34 2.50 5.36
C GLY A 72 -20.28 2.44 4.26
N CYS A 73 -19.11 1.85 4.53
CA CYS A 73 -18.09 1.64 3.50
C CYS A 73 -18.32 0.35 2.69
N PRO A 74 -17.87 0.31 1.42
CA PRO A 74 -17.79 -0.93 0.65
C PRO A 74 -17.02 -2.00 1.42
N PRO A 75 -17.34 -3.29 1.24
CA PRO A 75 -16.74 -4.35 2.05
C PRO A 75 -15.22 -4.45 1.88
N LEU A 76 -14.66 -3.94 0.77
CA LEU A 76 -13.24 -4.02 0.44
C LEU A 76 -12.68 -2.65 0.04
N GLU A 77 -11.49 -2.34 0.53
CA GLU A 77 -10.68 -1.20 0.14
C GLU A 77 -9.31 -1.66 -0.39
N THR A 78 -8.80 -0.96 -1.39
CA THR A 78 -7.45 -1.16 -1.90
C THR A 78 -6.53 -0.11 -1.31
N VAL A 79 -5.46 -0.58 -0.68
CA VAL A 79 -4.46 0.22 -0.01
C VAL A 79 -3.14 0.11 -0.76
N ILE A 80 -2.55 1.27 -1.06
CA ILE A 80 -1.24 1.37 -1.69
C ILE A 80 -0.31 2.10 -0.73
N ALA A 81 0.83 1.51 -0.42
CA ALA A 81 1.89 2.15 0.34
C ALA A 81 3.20 2.06 -0.45
N PHE A 82 3.95 3.15 -0.46
CA PHE A 82 5.27 3.16 -1.08
C PHE A 82 6.21 4.08 -0.31
N TRP A 83 7.51 3.81 -0.44
CA TRP A 83 8.55 4.54 0.27
C TRP A 83 9.48 5.21 -0.74
N THR A 84 9.78 6.47 -0.50
CA THR A 84 10.72 7.26 -1.30
C THR A 84 11.83 7.83 -0.41
N ASN A 85 12.82 8.49 -1.01
CA ASN A 85 13.90 9.14 -0.27
C ASN A 85 14.61 8.16 0.69
N ASP A 86 15.07 7.03 0.13
CA ASP A 86 15.73 5.92 0.83
C ASP A 86 14.94 5.27 1.98
N GLY A 87 13.63 5.50 2.03
CA GLY A 87 12.75 5.00 3.07
C GLY A 87 12.31 6.04 4.09
N ALA A 88 12.81 7.28 4.00
CA ALA A 88 12.44 8.36 4.91
C ALA A 88 10.98 8.81 4.73
N ASP A 89 10.51 8.85 3.49
CA ASP A 89 9.15 9.31 3.18
C ASP A 89 8.24 8.12 2.90
N ARG A 90 7.27 7.90 3.77
CA ARG A 90 6.23 6.89 3.57
C ARG A 90 4.96 7.54 3.01
N HIS A 91 4.52 7.03 1.87
CA HIS A 91 3.29 7.48 1.21
C HIS A 91 2.18 6.46 1.36
N HIS A 92 0.93 6.91 1.45
CA HIS A 92 -0.23 6.03 1.61
C HIS A 92 -1.44 6.56 0.87
N ILE A 93 -2.07 5.66 0.11
CA ILE A 93 -3.27 5.92 -0.65
C ILE A 93 -4.30 4.85 -0.27
N LYS A 94 -5.52 5.30 0.04
CA LYS A 94 -6.69 4.45 0.22
C LYS A 94 -7.70 4.69 -0.90
N ILE A 95 -8.04 3.63 -1.61
CA ILE A 95 -9.09 3.63 -2.63
C ILE A 95 -10.20 2.73 -2.11
N PHE A 96 -11.39 3.29 -1.87
CA PHE A 96 -12.55 2.57 -1.33
C PHE A 96 -13.24 1.72 -2.40
N LYS A 97 -12.45 0.87 -3.07
CA LYS A 97 -12.87 -0.09 -4.10
C LYS A 97 -12.09 -1.39 -3.94
N PRO A 98 -12.67 -2.55 -4.27
CA PRO A 98 -11.91 -3.78 -4.42
C PRO A 98 -10.90 -3.63 -5.58
N ALA A 99 -9.79 -4.36 -5.52
CA ALA A 99 -8.68 -4.20 -6.46
C ALA A 99 -9.09 -4.44 -7.92
N LEU A 100 -10.11 -5.28 -8.15
CA LEU A 100 -10.65 -5.55 -9.48
C LEU A 100 -11.36 -4.35 -10.13
N ASP A 101 -11.87 -3.43 -9.31
CA ASP A 101 -12.62 -2.25 -9.76
C ASP A 101 -11.75 -0.98 -9.74
N VAL A 102 -10.49 -1.10 -9.32
CA VAL A 102 -9.52 0.01 -9.35
C VAL A 102 -9.01 0.19 -10.78
N THR A 103 -9.07 1.43 -11.23
CA THR A 103 -8.54 1.88 -12.51
C THR A 103 -7.36 2.82 -12.32
N GLU A 104 -6.61 3.11 -13.39
CA GLU A 104 -5.48 4.05 -13.32
C GLU A 104 -5.92 5.47 -12.92
N ASP A 105 -7.14 5.86 -13.27
CA ASP A 105 -7.71 7.18 -12.95
C ASP A 105 -8.09 7.33 -11.47
N ASP A 106 -8.24 6.21 -10.74
CA ASP A 106 -8.44 6.23 -9.29
C ASP A 106 -7.16 6.59 -8.52
N LEU A 107 -5.99 6.51 -9.17
CA LEU A 107 -4.74 6.93 -8.55
C LEU A 107 -4.67 8.46 -8.52
N PRO A 108 -4.23 9.05 -7.38
CA PRO A 108 -4.01 10.48 -7.29
C PRO A 108 -3.04 10.96 -8.38
N PRO A 109 -3.25 12.17 -8.91
CA PRO A 109 -2.33 12.72 -9.88
C PRO A 109 -0.95 12.95 -9.25
N ARG A 110 0.10 12.84 -10.06
CA ARG A 110 1.50 12.90 -9.63
C ARG A 110 1.84 14.10 -8.75
N TRP A 111 1.24 15.27 -9.03
CA TRP A 111 1.49 16.50 -8.27
C TRP A 111 1.06 16.39 -6.80
N MET A 112 0.19 15.45 -6.45
CA MET A 112 -0.25 15.19 -5.08
C MET A 112 0.75 14.34 -4.29
N LYS A 113 1.81 13.78 -4.90
CA LYS A 113 2.77 12.86 -4.25
C LYS A 113 3.20 13.32 -2.86
N LYS A 114 3.59 14.60 -2.70
CA LYS A 114 4.01 15.14 -1.40
C LYS A 114 2.90 15.17 -0.34
N ALA A 115 1.65 15.37 -0.75
CA ALA A 115 0.50 15.39 0.15
C ALA A 115 0.10 13.98 0.63
N LEU A 116 0.61 12.92 0.01
CA LEU A 116 0.34 11.53 0.38
C LEU A 116 1.30 11.00 1.44
N ILE A 117 2.29 11.80 1.86
CA ILE A 117 3.23 11.43 2.92
C ILE A 117 2.46 11.32 4.24
N ILE A 118 2.52 10.15 4.87
CA ILE A 118 2.08 10.02 6.26
C ILE A 118 3.23 10.50 7.15
N HIS A 119 2.97 11.52 7.95
CA HIS A 119 3.83 11.84 9.08
C HIS A 119 3.42 10.97 10.27
N ASP A 120 4.34 10.19 10.84
CA ASP A 120 4.14 9.39 12.06
C ASP A 120 3.87 10.24 13.33
N SER A 121 3.52 11.51 13.15
CA SER A 121 3.15 12.45 14.19
C SER A 121 1.94 13.26 13.76
N PHE A 122 0.77 12.67 13.97
CA PHE A 122 -0.29 13.44 14.57
C PHE A 122 -0.48 12.96 16.01
N GLY A 123 0.45 13.36 16.87
CA GLY A 123 0.04 13.83 18.19
C GLY A 123 -0.81 15.09 18.01
N CYS A 124 -2.02 14.93 17.49
CA CYS A 124 -3.05 15.96 17.57
C CYS A 124 -3.93 15.61 18.77
N ASP A 125 -3.38 15.87 19.96
CA ASP A 125 -4.20 16.52 20.98
C ASP A 125 -4.70 17.81 20.33
N CYS A 126 -5.99 17.87 20.02
CA CYS A 126 -6.69 19.12 19.78
C CYS A 126 -7.83 19.15 20.79
N CYS A 127 -7.69 20.13 21.69
CA CYS A 127 -8.51 20.45 22.86
C CYS A 127 -10.02 20.41 22.65
#